data_AF-A0AAW1CDJ4-F1
#
_entry.id   AF-A0AAW1CDJ4-F1
#
_cell.length_a   1.000
_cell.length_b   1.000
_cell.length_c   1.000
_cell.angle_alpha   90.00
_cell.angle_beta   90.00
_cell.angle_gamma   90.00
#
_symmetry.space_group_name_H-M   'P 1'
#
loop_
_entity.id
_entity.type
_entity.pdbx_description
1 polymer ?
#
loop_
_entity_poly.entity_id
_entity_poly.type
_entity_poly.pdbx_seq_one_letter_code
_entity_poly.pdbx_strand_id
1 'polypeptide(L)'
;MPEHQGRCTDLQIQFTEAVSAVAEQKDLIAKLEHDVSTIQSLSAMHRPDAEGAAIQNLETVPEPIKEATALFYGHPSSASTQIPEGQVDSLLSIISSQRERFRARNHELEAENRLMQHTMQALQSELDNLRADNIKLYEKIKFLQSYPGRGSGSDDTESRYSSQYEERLDPFTSFSRKERQRKYQSLSPWDKATLSLGRLVLSNKMARTIAFFYTLFLHCLVFLVLYKIAWSESMGRDCSAYCAKKYADHLHKFHENGDNGNIWK
;
A
#
# COMPACT_ATOMS: atom_id res chain seq x y z
N MET A 1 7.13 -10.64 62.64
CA MET A 1 7.97 -9.44 62.46
C MET A 1 9.16 -9.63 61.50
N PRO A 2 9.95 -10.72 61.52
CA PRO A 2 11.12 -10.85 60.63
C PRO A 2 10.79 -11.09 59.14
N GLU A 3 9.67 -11.74 58.81
CA GLU A 3 9.33 -12.03 57.41
C GLU A 3 8.91 -10.80 56.59
N HIS A 4 8.26 -9.82 57.22
CA HIS A 4 7.93 -8.56 56.55
C HIS A 4 9.18 -7.71 56.29
N GLN A 5 10.20 -7.82 57.15
CA GLN A 5 11.48 -7.15 56.96
C GLN A 5 12.22 -7.74 55.74
N GLY A 6 12.26 -9.06 55.59
CA GLY A 6 12.87 -9.74 54.44
C GLY A 6 12.18 -9.40 53.11
N ARG A 7 10.84 -9.39 53.09
CA ARG A 7 10.09 -8.98 51.89
C ARG A 7 10.32 -7.51 51.52
N CYS A 8 10.52 -6.63 52.51
CA CYS A 8 10.83 -5.23 52.27
C CYS A 8 12.23 -5.05 51.66
N THR A 9 13.23 -5.81 52.15
CA THR A 9 14.59 -5.79 51.60
C THR A 9 14.63 -6.36 50.18
N ASP A 10 13.89 -7.44 49.90
CA ASP A 10 13.81 -8.03 48.56
C ASP A 10 13.15 -7.08 47.56
N LEU A 11 12.08 -6.39 47.97
CA LEU A 11 11.45 -5.35 47.14
C LEU A 11 12.40 -4.18 46.87
N GLN A 12 13.20 -3.78 47.86
CA GLN A 12 14.15 -2.68 47.71
C GLN A 12 15.32 -3.05 46.79
N ILE A 13 15.76 -4.31 46.81
CA ILE A 13 16.76 -4.84 45.88
C ILE A 13 16.19 -4.83 44.46
N GLN A 14 14.98 -5.39 44.24
CA GLN A 14 14.34 -5.39 42.92
C GLN A 14 14.09 -3.97 42.38
N PHE A 15 13.73 -3.04 43.26
CA PHE A 15 13.54 -1.65 42.87
C PHE A 15 14.86 -1.01 42.41
N THR A 16 15.96 -1.29 43.13
CA THR A 16 17.28 -0.74 42.80
C THR A 16 17.84 -1.37 41.51
N GLU A 17 17.62 -2.67 41.31
CA GLU A 17 17.94 -3.37 40.07
C GLU A 17 17.16 -2.81 38.88
N ALA A 18 15.85 -2.60 39.04
CA ALA A 18 15.00 -1.99 38.01
C ALA A 18 15.45 -0.54 37.69
N VAL A 19 15.83 0.25 38.68
CA VAL A 19 16.35 1.62 38.48
C VAL A 19 17.69 1.59 37.73
N SER A 20 18.59 0.65 38.05
CA SER A 20 19.86 0.47 37.33
C SER A 20 19.61 0.09 35.86
N ALA A 21 18.71 -0.86 35.60
CA ALA A 21 18.37 -1.28 34.24
C ALA A 21 17.78 -0.12 33.42
N VAL A 22 16.95 0.73 34.04
CA VAL A 22 16.40 1.92 33.37
C VAL A 22 17.49 2.95 33.06
N ALA A 23 18.49 3.11 33.93
CA ALA A 23 19.62 4.01 33.68
C ALA A 23 20.47 3.52 32.49
N GLU A 24 20.82 2.23 32.46
CA GLU A 24 21.55 1.61 31.34
C GLU A 24 20.77 1.74 30.01
N GLN A 25 19.46 1.56 30.06
CA GLN A 25 18.61 1.72 28.88
C GLN A 25 18.61 3.16 28.36
N LYS A 26 18.62 4.16 29.25
CA LYS A 26 18.70 5.59 28.84
C LYS A 26 20.03 5.92 28.18
N ASP A 27 21.13 5.41 28.72
CA ASP A 27 22.46 5.62 28.12
C ASP A 27 22.57 4.98 26.74
N LEU A 28 21.98 3.79 26.56
CA LEU A 28 21.93 3.13 25.27
C LEU A 28 21.10 3.91 24.25
N ILE A 29 19.96 4.47 24.67
CA ILE A 29 19.12 5.32 23.81
C ILE A 29 19.89 6.58 23.41
N ALA A 30 20.53 7.28 24.36
CA ALA A 30 21.31 8.48 24.07
C ALA A 30 22.45 8.20 23.07
N LYS A 31 23.09 7.02 23.20
CA LYS A 31 24.12 6.58 22.24
C LYS A 31 23.54 6.29 20.86
N LEU A 32 22.41 5.59 20.78
CA LEU A 32 21.73 5.34 19.51
C LEU A 32 21.27 6.63 18.83
N GLU A 33 20.75 7.60 19.60
CA GLU A 33 20.37 8.91 19.08
C GLU A 33 21.58 9.67 18.53
N HIS A 34 22.71 9.62 19.21
CA HIS A 34 23.97 10.21 18.73
C HIS A 34 24.49 9.52 17.46
N ASP A 35 24.44 8.20 17.41
CA ASP A 35 24.88 7.42 16.25
C ASP A 35 23.97 7.67 15.03
N VAL A 36 22.65 7.73 15.23
CA VAL A 36 21.66 8.09 14.18
C VAL A 36 21.87 9.51 13.69
N SER A 37 22.10 10.48 14.59
CA SER A 37 22.41 11.86 14.22
C SER A 37 23.70 11.96 13.40
N THR A 38 24.72 11.20 13.77
CA THR A 38 25.99 11.11 13.02
C THR A 38 25.75 10.52 11.63
N ILE A 39 24.96 9.44 11.51
CA ILE A 39 24.59 8.84 10.23
C ILE A 39 23.75 9.81 9.37
N GLN A 40 22.81 10.55 9.98
CA GLN A 40 22.03 11.57 9.28
C GLN A 40 22.90 12.70 8.77
N SER A 41 23.88 13.17 9.55
CA SER A 41 24.82 14.21 9.12
C SER A 41 25.69 13.75 7.93
N LEU A 42 26.15 12.49 7.96
CA LEU A 42 26.89 11.86 6.86
C LEU A 42 25.99 11.63 5.63
N SER A 43 24.73 11.29 5.84
CA SER A 43 23.76 11.06 4.76
C SER A 43 23.31 12.38 4.11
N ALA A 44 23.13 13.45 4.90
CA ALA A 44 22.80 14.78 4.41
C ALA A 44 23.94 15.39 3.57
N MET A 45 25.18 15.00 3.83
CA MET A 45 26.34 15.39 3.02
C MET A 45 26.48 14.57 1.72
N HIS A 46 25.78 13.44 1.58
CA HIS A 46 25.99 12.44 0.51
C HIS A 46 24.81 12.26 -0.46
N ARG A 47 23.85 13.20 -0.48
CA ARG A 47 22.78 13.17 -1.49
C ARG A 47 22.91 14.35 -2.46
N PRO A 48 23.71 14.24 -3.54
CA PRO A 48 23.38 14.99 -4.73
C PRO A 48 22.11 14.35 -5.31
N ASP A 49 21.00 15.06 -5.23
CA ASP A 49 19.75 14.64 -5.88
C ASP A 49 20.02 14.44 -7.37
N ALA A 50 20.01 13.18 -7.79
CA ALA A 50 20.00 12.78 -9.18
C ALA A 50 18.58 12.88 -9.75
N GLU A 51 17.94 14.05 -9.64
CA GLU A 51 16.73 14.36 -10.40
C GLU A 51 16.75 15.85 -10.78
N GLY A 52 16.71 16.11 -12.08
CA GLY A 52 16.60 17.47 -12.61
C GLY A 52 15.27 18.09 -12.21
N ALA A 53 15.26 18.91 -11.17
CA ALA A 53 14.16 19.82 -10.86
C ALA A 53 14.70 21.13 -10.25
N ALA A 54 14.37 22.20 -10.96
CA ALA A 54 14.37 23.62 -10.59
C ALA A 54 15.08 24.07 -9.30
N ILE A 55 16.05 24.96 -9.52
CA ILE A 55 16.64 25.91 -8.58
C ILE A 55 15.56 26.64 -7.78
N GLN A 56 15.35 26.30 -6.51
CA GLN A 56 14.67 27.15 -5.52
C GLN A 56 15.21 26.87 -4.12
N ASN A 57 16.33 27.52 -3.76
CA ASN A 57 16.71 28.01 -2.41
C ASN A 57 18.24 28.18 -2.35
N LEU A 58 18.73 29.39 -2.67
CA LEU A 58 20.15 29.76 -2.62
C LEU A 58 20.54 30.44 -1.28
N GLU A 59 19.83 30.17 -0.18
CA GLU A 59 20.04 30.97 1.05
C GLU A 59 20.95 30.34 2.11
N THR A 60 21.55 29.17 1.86
CA THR A 60 22.44 28.57 2.87
C THR A 60 23.62 27.82 2.24
N VAL A 61 24.27 28.48 1.29
CA VAL A 61 25.56 28.03 0.76
C VAL A 61 26.64 28.90 1.41
N PRO A 62 27.59 28.30 2.19
CA PRO A 62 28.74 29.02 2.71
C PRO A 62 29.48 29.70 1.56
N GLU A 63 29.87 30.97 1.74
CA GLU A 63 30.54 31.82 0.73
C GLU A 63 31.55 31.10 -0.21
N PRO A 64 32.42 30.18 0.27
CA PRO A 64 33.37 29.47 -0.62
C PRO A 64 32.73 28.63 -1.74
N ILE A 65 31.49 28.15 -1.58
CA ILE A 65 30.82 27.32 -2.60
C ILE A 65 30.04 28.20 -3.60
N LYS A 66 29.60 29.40 -3.17
CA LYS A 66 28.94 30.37 -4.04
C LYS A 66 29.92 30.93 -5.07
N GLU A 67 31.18 31.12 -4.68
CA GLU A 67 32.27 31.57 -5.55
C GLU A 67 32.66 30.49 -6.57
N ALA A 68 32.76 29.22 -6.15
CA ALA A 68 33.05 28.09 -7.05
C ALA A 68 31.93 27.85 -8.09
N THR A 69 30.67 28.07 -7.72
CA THR A 69 29.52 27.89 -8.63
C THR A 69 29.37 29.07 -9.60
N ALA A 70 29.72 30.29 -9.17
CA ALA A 70 29.72 31.49 -10.01
C ALA A 70 30.79 31.46 -11.12
N LEU A 71 31.89 30.73 -10.93
CA LEU A 71 32.94 30.57 -11.95
C LEU A 71 32.54 29.68 -13.15
N PHE A 72 31.48 28.87 -13.03
CA PHE A 72 31.07 27.94 -14.09
C PHE A 72 30.04 28.54 -15.07
N TYR A 73 29.31 29.58 -14.68
CA TYR A 73 28.34 30.28 -15.52
C TYR A 73 28.75 31.74 -15.70
N GLY A 74 29.40 32.02 -16.83
CA GLY A 74 30.16 33.24 -17.07
C GLY A 74 29.50 34.59 -16.75
N HIS A 75 30.22 35.40 -15.98
CA HIS A 75 30.39 36.83 -16.26
C HIS A 75 31.83 37.25 -15.91
N PRO A 76 32.50 38.08 -16.75
CA PRO A 76 33.88 38.44 -16.55
C PRO A 76 33.95 39.66 -15.62
N SER A 77 34.48 39.50 -14.42
CA SER A 77 35.05 40.61 -13.63
C SER A 77 36.01 40.06 -12.58
N SER A 78 37.28 40.24 -12.90
CA SER A 78 38.44 40.43 -12.01
C SER A 78 38.26 40.13 -10.51
N ALA A 79 38.70 38.96 -10.09
CA ALA A 79 39.55 38.81 -8.92
C ALA A 79 40.37 37.52 -9.10
N SER A 80 41.63 37.67 -9.47
CA SER A 80 42.61 36.59 -9.41
C SER A 80 42.90 36.28 -7.94
N THR A 81 42.04 35.49 -7.30
CA THR A 81 42.41 34.80 -6.07
C THR A 81 43.34 33.66 -6.49
N GLN A 82 44.65 33.94 -6.53
CA GLN A 82 45.66 32.92 -6.74
C GLN A 82 45.61 31.96 -5.54
N ILE A 83 44.90 30.85 -5.69
CA ILE A 83 44.98 29.74 -4.76
C ILE A 83 46.43 29.22 -4.84
N PRO A 84 47.20 29.21 -3.74
CA PRO A 84 48.59 28.72 -3.77
C PRO A 84 48.63 27.30 -4.32
N GLU A 85 49.54 26.97 -5.24
CA GLU A 85 49.59 25.65 -5.89
C GLU A 85 49.64 24.47 -4.89
N GLY A 86 50.23 24.66 -3.71
CA GLY A 86 50.23 23.64 -2.65
C GLY A 86 48.85 23.34 -2.02
N GLN A 87 47.89 24.26 -2.10
CA GLN A 87 46.53 24.05 -1.59
C GLN A 87 45.68 23.23 -2.56
N VAL A 88 45.86 23.41 -3.88
CA VAL A 88 45.17 22.60 -4.90
C VAL A 88 45.68 21.16 -4.88
N ASP A 89 46.98 20.93 -4.72
CA ASP A 89 47.53 19.58 -4.57
C ASP A 89 47.01 18.86 -3.32
N SER A 90 46.87 19.59 -2.20
CA SER A 90 46.29 19.07 -0.97
C SER A 90 44.82 18.68 -1.16
N LEU A 91 44.02 19.55 -1.81
CA LEU A 91 42.62 19.26 -2.12
C LEU A 91 42.47 18.07 -3.09
N LEU A 92 43.30 17.98 -4.12
CA LEU A 92 43.31 16.85 -5.05
C LEU A 92 43.70 15.55 -4.35
N SER A 93 44.65 15.60 -3.40
CA SER A 93 45.03 14.44 -2.59
C SER A 93 43.86 13.96 -1.71
N ILE A 94 43.12 14.88 -1.09
CA ILE A 94 41.96 14.57 -0.25
C ILE A 94 40.86 13.95 -1.11
N ILE A 95 40.52 14.58 -2.25
CA ILE A 95 39.48 14.07 -3.17
C ILE A 95 39.87 12.69 -3.72
N SER A 96 41.14 12.48 -4.09
CA SER A 96 41.60 11.18 -4.56
C SER A 96 41.48 10.10 -3.49
N SER A 97 41.81 10.41 -2.23
CA SER A 97 41.68 9.50 -1.10
C SER A 97 40.22 9.17 -0.79
N GLN A 98 39.32 10.17 -0.86
CA GLN A 98 37.88 9.97 -0.67
C GLN A 98 37.32 9.07 -1.78
N ARG A 99 37.65 9.37 -3.05
CA ARG A 99 37.27 8.54 -4.19
C ARG A 99 37.72 7.09 -4.02
N GLU A 100 38.94 6.87 -3.53
CA GLU A 100 39.46 5.52 -3.30
C GLU A 100 38.70 4.79 -2.20
N ARG A 101 38.38 5.47 -1.09
CA ARG A 101 37.55 4.92 -0.01
C ARG A 101 36.13 4.56 -0.50
N PHE A 102 35.53 5.42 -1.32
CA PHE A 102 34.22 5.15 -1.91
C PHE A 102 34.26 3.96 -2.87
N ARG A 103 35.31 3.85 -3.71
CA ARG A 103 35.48 2.66 -4.57
C ARG A 103 35.63 1.39 -3.73
N ALA A 104 36.45 1.41 -2.69
CA ALA A 104 36.66 0.26 -1.82
C ALA A 104 35.34 -0.19 -1.16
N ARG A 105 34.59 0.75 -0.59
CA ARG A 105 33.27 0.47 0.00
C ARG A 105 32.26 -0.03 -1.03
N ASN A 106 32.23 0.56 -2.23
CA ASN A 106 31.32 0.10 -3.28
C ASN A 106 31.68 -1.32 -3.73
N HIS A 107 32.97 -1.64 -3.83
CA HIS A 107 33.41 -3.00 -4.16
C HIS A 107 33.04 -4.02 -3.07
N GLU A 108 33.18 -3.65 -1.80
CA GLU A 108 32.75 -4.47 -0.66
C GLU A 108 31.24 -4.72 -0.67
N LEU A 109 30.44 -3.66 -0.87
CA LEU A 109 28.98 -3.77 -0.97
C LEU A 109 28.55 -4.61 -2.17
N GLU A 110 29.22 -4.48 -3.32
CA GLU A 110 28.98 -5.34 -4.48
C GLU A 110 29.31 -6.81 -4.17
N ALA A 111 30.40 -7.07 -3.44
CA ALA A 111 30.78 -8.42 -3.03
C ALA A 111 29.77 -9.03 -2.04
N GLU A 112 29.34 -8.26 -1.04
CA GLU A 112 28.32 -8.69 -0.08
C GLU A 112 26.97 -8.95 -0.76
N ASN A 113 26.58 -8.09 -1.70
CA ASN A 113 25.34 -8.27 -2.47
C ASN A 113 25.39 -9.57 -3.29
N ARG A 114 26.51 -9.84 -3.97
CA ARG A 114 26.71 -11.11 -4.70
C ARG A 114 26.65 -12.32 -3.76
N LEU A 115 27.25 -12.22 -2.57
CA LEU A 115 27.19 -13.29 -1.57
C LEU A 115 25.76 -13.52 -1.07
N MET A 116 25.02 -12.46 -0.79
CA MET A 116 23.62 -12.54 -0.37
C MET A 116 22.75 -13.19 -1.45
N GLN A 117 22.93 -12.81 -2.71
CA GLN A 117 22.25 -13.41 -3.86
C GLN A 117 22.56 -14.91 -3.97
N HIS A 118 23.82 -15.31 -3.81
CA HIS A 118 24.21 -16.71 -3.82
C HIS A 118 23.56 -17.50 -2.68
N THR A 119 23.55 -16.95 -1.46
CA THR A 119 22.88 -17.57 -0.30
C THR A 119 21.37 -17.71 -0.54
N MET A 120 20.73 -16.70 -1.11
CA MET A 120 19.30 -16.77 -1.44
C MET A 120 19.00 -17.88 -2.46
N GLN A 121 19.83 -18.03 -3.50
CA GLN A 121 19.69 -19.10 -4.48
C GLN A 121 19.93 -20.48 -3.85
N ALA A 122 20.94 -20.62 -2.98
CA ALA A 122 21.21 -21.86 -2.27
C ALA A 122 20.01 -22.28 -1.40
N LEU A 123 19.46 -21.36 -0.59
CA LEU A 123 18.28 -21.62 0.23
C LEU A 123 17.04 -21.95 -0.60
N GLN A 124 16.83 -21.29 -1.74
CA GLN A 124 15.74 -21.63 -2.66
C GLN A 124 15.90 -23.06 -3.19
N SER A 125 17.11 -23.46 -3.57
CA SER A 125 17.38 -24.83 -4.03
C SER A 125 17.16 -25.86 -2.92
N GLU A 126 17.51 -25.54 -1.68
CA GLU A 126 17.27 -26.41 -0.52
C GLU A 126 15.77 -26.56 -0.24
N LEU A 127 15.00 -25.47 -0.30
CA LEU A 127 13.54 -25.52 -0.18
C LEU A 127 12.91 -26.40 -1.25
N ASP A 128 13.37 -26.31 -2.50
CA ASP A 128 12.84 -27.12 -3.59
C ASP A 128 13.25 -28.60 -3.46
N ASN A 129 14.47 -28.87 -2.98
CA ASN A 129 14.91 -30.23 -2.64
C ASN A 129 14.08 -30.83 -1.50
N LEU A 130 13.89 -30.09 -0.40
CA LEU A 130 13.06 -30.52 0.72
C LEU A 130 11.61 -30.75 0.29
N ARG A 131 11.04 -29.89 -0.57
CA ARG A 131 9.70 -30.11 -1.13
C ARG A 131 9.65 -31.39 -1.96
N ALA A 132 10.62 -31.61 -2.83
CA ALA A 132 10.67 -32.82 -3.66
C ALA A 132 10.78 -34.09 -2.79
N ASP A 133 11.58 -34.05 -1.74
CA ASP A 133 11.76 -35.20 -0.84
C ASP A 133 10.57 -35.42 0.08
N ASN A 134 9.90 -34.35 0.56
CA ASN A 134 8.62 -34.46 1.27
C ASN A 134 7.55 -35.13 0.40
N ILE A 135 7.47 -34.78 -0.89
CA ILE A 135 6.54 -35.43 -1.83
C ILE A 135 6.88 -36.92 -1.99
N LYS A 136 8.16 -37.29 -2.17
CA LYS A 136 8.55 -38.71 -2.25
C LYS A 136 8.28 -39.48 -0.96
N LEU A 137 8.50 -38.85 0.20
CA LEU A 137 8.20 -39.46 1.49
C LEU A 137 6.70 -39.68 1.64
N TYR A 138 5.90 -38.70 1.22
CA TYR A 138 4.45 -38.81 1.16
C TYR A 138 4.01 -39.98 0.26
N GLU A 139 4.56 -40.10 -0.94
CA GLU A 139 4.31 -41.24 -1.84
C GLU A 139 4.59 -42.58 -1.16
N LYS A 140 5.71 -42.70 -0.43
CA LYS A 140 6.06 -43.91 0.33
C LYS A 140 5.09 -44.19 1.47
N ILE A 141 4.68 -43.17 2.22
CA ILE A 141 3.69 -43.30 3.30
C ILE A 141 2.35 -43.78 2.72
N LYS A 142 1.87 -43.13 1.66
CA LYS A 142 0.63 -43.51 0.97
C LYS A 142 0.71 -44.92 0.40
N PHE A 143 1.84 -45.31 -0.18
CA PHE A 143 2.05 -46.69 -0.65
C PHE A 143 1.96 -47.70 0.50
N LEU A 144 2.61 -47.43 1.64
CA LEU A 144 2.54 -48.30 2.82
C LEU A 144 1.14 -48.32 3.46
N GLN A 145 0.41 -47.20 3.42
CA GLN A 145 -0.96 -47.07 3.93
C GLN A 145 -1.99 -47.72 3.00
N SER A 146 -1.69 -47.83 1.69
CA SER A 146 -2.53 -48.54 0.72
C SER A 146 -2.55 -50.06 0.90
N TYR A 147 -1.67 -50.62 1.74
CA TYR A 147 -1.81 -52.00 2.20
C TYR A 147 -3.00 -52.11 3.16
N PRO A 148 -4.01 -52.95 2.87
CA PRO A 148 -5.23 -53.03 3.66
C PRO A 148 -4.92 -53.69 5.01
N GLY A 149 -4.73 -52.87 6.05
CA GLY A 149 -4.44 -53.39 7.39
C GLY A 149 -4.18 -52.36 8.49
N ARG A 150 -3.96 -51.08 8.18
CA ARG A 150 -3.80 -50.04 9.20
C ARG A 150 -4.63 -48.81 8.87
N GLY A 151 -5.80 -48.70 9.49
CA GLY A 151 -6.54 -47.46 9.53
C GLY A 151 -5.79 -46.39 10.33
N SER A 152 -5.77 -45.15 9.84
CA SER A 152 -5.57 -43.96 10.66
C SER A 152 -6.05 -42.73 9.88
N GLY A 153 -6.64 -41.78 10.60
CA GLY A 153 -7.43 -40.67 10.07
C GLY A 153 -6.69 -39.75 9.10
N SER A 154 -7.43 -39.30 8.09
CA SER A 154 -7.06 -38.27 7.12
C SER A 154 -6.53 -37.01 7.83
N ASP A 155 -5.22 -36.80 7.78
CA ASP A 155 -4.57 -35.57 8.23
C ASP A 155 -4.60 -34.53 7.09
N ASP A 156 -4.84 -33.25 7.40
CA ASP A 156 -4.98 -32.16 6.40
C ASP A 156 -3.69 -31.97 5.58
N THR A 157 -2.54 -32.33 6.17
CA THR A 157 -1.24 -32.37 5.49
C THR A 157 -1.20 -33.44 4.39
N GLU A 158 -1.84 -34.58 4.63
CA GLU A 158 -1.95 -35.70 3.70
C GLU A 158 -2.72 -35.29 2.44
N SER A 159 -3.82 -34.55 2.62
CA SER A 159 -4.65 -34.03 1.53
C SER A 159 -3.88 -33.07 0.62
N ARG A 160 -3.07 -32.16 1.20
CA ARG A 160 -2.25 -31.22 0.42
C ARG A 160 -1.21 -31.93 -0.45
N TYR A 161 -0.45 -32.87 0.10
CA TYR A 161 0.53 -33.61 -0.69
C TYR A 161 -0.12 -34.59 -1.67
N SER A 162 -1.30 -35.15 -1.36
CA SER A 162 -2.09 -35.96 -2.31
C SER A 162 -2.49 -35.15 -3.54
N SER A 163 -2.99 -33.93 -3.33
CA SER A 163 -3.40 -33.06 -4.44
C SER A 163 -2.22 -32.70 -5.35
N GLN A 164 -1.02 -32.51 -4.79
CA GLN A 164 0.20 -32.18 -5.53
C GLN A 164 0.76 -33.38 -6.30
N TYR A 165 0.57 -34.60 -5.77
CA TYR A 165 0.92 -35.85 -6.44
C TYR A 165 -0.03 -36.15 -7.61
N GLU A 166 -1.34 -36.02 -7.41
CA GLU A 166 -2.35 -36.20 -8.46
C GLU A 166 -2.21 -35.17 -9.59
N GLU A 167 -1.85 -33.93 -9.27
CA GLU A 167 -1.53 -32.89 -10.25
C GLU A 167 -0.32 -33.26 -11.13
N ARG A 168 0.66 -34.01 -10.59
CA ARG A 168 1.82 -34.49 -11.35
C ARG A 168 1.54 -35.76 -12.15
N LEU A 169 0.60 -36.59 -11.71
CA LEU A 169 0.27 -37.86 -12.35
C LEU A 169 -0.61 -37.73 -13.59
N ASP A 170 -1.42 -36.67 -13.70
CA ASP A 170 -2.38 -36.55 -14.80
C ASP A 170 -1.88 -35.62 -15.92
N PRO A 171 -1.25 -36.15 -16.99
CA PRO A 171 -0.66 -35.35 -18.07
C PRO A 171 -1.69 -34.46 -18.79
N PHE A 172 -2.98 -34.82 -18.74
CA PHE A 172 -4.06 -34.05 -19.38
C PHE A 172 -4.52 -32.84 -18.57
N THR A 173 -4.33 -32.82 -17.25
CA THR A 173 -4.65 -31.63 -16.43
C THR A 173 -3.66 -30.51 -16.70
N SER A 174 -2.37 -30.83 -16.84
CA SER A 174 -1.33 -29.85 -17.17
C SER A 174 -1.52 -29.27 -18.58
N PHE A 175 -1.94 -30.10 -19.55
CA PHE A 175 -2.23 -29.69 -20.91
C PHE A 175 -3.52 -28.86 -21.00
N SER A 176 -4.61 -29.31 -20.38
CA SER A 176 -5.89 -28.57 -20.36
C SER A 176 -5.75 -27.22 -19.65
N ARG A 177 -4.94 -27.13 -18.59
CA ARG A 177 -4.64 -25.86 -17.92
C ARG A 177 -3.82 -24.93 -18.80
N LYS A 178 -2.80 -25.44 -19.50
CA LYS A 178 -2.02 -24.67 -20.48
C LYS A 178 -2.89 -24.20 -21.66
N GLU A 179 -3.78 -25.04 -22.18
CA GLU A 179 -4.68 -24.67 -23.28
C GLU A 179 -5.73 -23.64 -22.84
N ARG A 180 -6.31 -23.81 -21.64
CA ARG A 180 -7.23 -22.85 -21.02
C ARG A 180 -6.53 -21.51 -20.77
N GLN A 181 -5.27 -21.52 -20.33
CA GLN A 181 -4.48 -20.31 -20.14
C GLN A 181 -4.12 -19.61 -21.45
N ARG A 182 -3.83 -20.35 -22.53
CA ARG A 182 -3.63 -19.77 -23.86
C ARG A 182 -4.92 -19.14 -24.41
N LYS A 183 -6.08 -19.78 -24.21
CA LYS A 183 -7.41 -19.22 -24.54
C LYS A 183 -7.76 -17.99 -23.70
N TYR A 184 -7.41 -17.96 -22.41
CA TYR A 184 -7.54 -16.77 -21.57
C TYR A 184 -6.58 -15.64 -22.00
N GLN A 185 -5.37 -15.98 -22.46
CA GLN A 185 -4.42 -14.99 -22.95
C GLN A 185 -4.82 -14.42 -24.32
N SER A 186 -5.51 -15.18 -25.17
CA SER A 186 -6.04 -14.71 -26.47
C SER A 186 -7.34 -13.90 -26.37
N LEU A 187 -7.94 -13.75 -25.19
CA LEU A 187 -9.12 -12.91 -24.99
C LEU A 187 -8.73 -11.43 -24.79
N SER A 188 -9.60 -10.56 -25.34
CA SER A 188 -9.42 -9.11 -25.49
C SER A 188 -8.85 -8.44 -24.23
N PRO A 189 -7.84 -7.56 -24.35
CA PRO A 189 -7.28 -6.81 -23.22
C PRO A 189 -8.34 -6.06 -22.40
N TRP A 190 -9.43 -5.63 -23.04
CA TRP A 190 -10.53 -4.93 -22.40
C TRP A 190 -11.42 -5.83 -21.53
N ASP A 191 -11.63 -7.09 -21.92
CA ASP A 191 -12.35 -8.06 -21.08
C ASP A 191 -11.55 -8.40 -19.81
N LYS A 192 -10.22 -8.45 -19.91
CA LYS A 192 -9.33 -8.66 -18.76
C LYS A 192 -9.36 -7.48 -17.79
N ALA A 193 -9.43 -6.25 -18.30
CA ALA A 193 -9.52 -5.04 -17.48
C ALA A 193 -10.87 -4.94 -16.75
N THR A 194 -11.99 -5.25 -17.43
CA THR A 194 -13.31 -5.28 -16.79
C THR A 194 -13.41 -6.39 -15.76
N LEU A 195 -12.85 -7.58 -16.05
CA LEU A 195 -12.83 -8.69 -15.10
C LEU A 195 -11.87 -8.46 -13.92
N SER A 196 -10.75 -7.76 -14.12
CA SER A 196 -9.83 -7.39 -13.04
C SER A 196 -10.43 -6.29 -12.17
N LEU A 197 -11.11 -5.31 -12.76
CA LEU A 197 -11.85 -4.28 -12.03
C LEU A 197 -13.01 -4.88 -11.23
N GLY A 198 -13.76 -5.82 -11.83
CA GLY A 198 -14.80 -6.57 -11.14
C GLY A 198 -14.27 -7.42 -9.99
N ARG A 199 -13.14 -8.11 -10.19
CA ARG A 199 -12.47 -8.85 -9.11
C ARG A 199 -11.90 -7.93 -8.04
N LEU A 200 -11.35 -6.76 -8.39
CA LEU A 200 -10.83 -5.79 -7.43
C LEU A 200 -11.94 -5.27 -6.50
N VAL A 201 -13.12 -5.00 -7.07
CA VAL A 201 -14.31 -4.57 -6.33
C VAL A 201 -14.85 -5.70 -5.45
N LEU A 202 -14.86 -6.96 -5.93
CA LEU A 202 -15.38 -8.11 -5.17
C LEU A 202 -14.37 -8.72 -4.18
N SER A 203 -13.06 -8.56 -4.40
CA SER A 203 -11.99 -9.17 -3.61
C SER A 203 -11.68 -8.40 -2.34
N ASN A 204 -11.95 -7.09 -2.30
CA ASN A 204 -11.61 -6.26 -1.15
C ASN A 204 -12.84 -5.99 -0.28
N LYS A 205 -12.75 -6.32 1.02
CA LYS A 205 -13.81 -6.09 2.02
C LYS A 205 -14.23 -4.62 2.07
N MET A 206 -13.29 -3.69 1.87
CA MET A 206 -13.57 -2.25 1.82
C MET A 206 -14.30 -1.83 0.54
N ALA A 207 -13.90 -2.36 -0.62
CA ALA A 207 -14.54 -2.04 -1.90
C ALA A 207 -16.00 -2.52 -1.95
N ARG A 208 -16.28 -3.70 -1.36
CA ARG A 208 -17.65 -4.21 -1.21
C ARG A 208 -18.53 -3.28 -0.36
N THR A 209 -17.99 -2.75 0.74
CA THR A 209 -18.70 -1.79 1.59
C THR A 209 -18.99 -0.48 0.85
N ILE A 210 -18.01 0.06 0.13
CA ILE A 210 -18.18 1.29 -0.67
C ILE A 210 -19.23 1.10 -1.76
N ALA A 211 -19.18 -0.02 -2.49
CA ALA A 211 -20.17 -0.34 -3.53
C ALA A 211 -21.58 -0.45 -2.96
N PHE A 212 -21.76 -1.09 -1.80
CA PHE A 212 -23.04 -1.17 -1.12
C PHE A 212 -23.61 0.23 -0.80
N PHE A 213 -22.81 1.09 -0.17
CA PHE A 213 -23.25 2.46 0.13
C PHE A 213 -23.53 3.29 -1.12
N TYR A 214 -22.73 3.14 -2.17
CA TYR A 214 -22.94 3.80 -3.46
C TYR A 214 -24.28 3.40 -4.09
N THR A 215 -24.60 2.10 -4.11
CA THR A 215 -25.88 1.61 -4.63
C THR A 215 -27.06 2.09 -3.80
N LEU A 216 -26.94 2.08 -2.46
CA LEU A 216 -27.98 2.58 -1.55
C LEU A 216 -28.23 4.07 -1.76
N PHE A 217 -27.16 4.86 -1.86
CA PHE A 217 -27.24 6.30 -2.11
C PHE A 217 -27.92 6.59 -3.45
N LEU A 218 -27.55 5.88 -4.53
CA LEU A 218 -28.24 6.04 -5.81
C LEU A 218 -29.71 5.67 -5.73
N HIS A 219 -30.07 4.58 -5.06
CA HIS A 219 -31.47 4.22 -4.88
C HIS A 219 -32.22 5.32 -4.14
N CYS A 220 -31.69 5.82 -3.02
CA CYS A 220 -32.26 6.95 -2.29
C CYS A 220 -32.44 8.18 -3.19
N LEU A 221 -31.45 8.51 -4.02
CA LEU A 221 -31.52 9.64 -4.95
C LEU A 221 -32.63 9.44 -5.99
N VAL A 222 -32.71 8.25 -6.59
CA VAL A 222 -33.78 7.91 -7.55
C VAL A 222 -35.15 8.01 -6.88
N PHE A 223 -35.32 7.46 -5.67
CA PHE A 223 -36.57 7.58 -4.92
C PHE A 223 -36.92 9.04 -4.59
N LEU A 224 -35.93 9.87 -4.23
CA LEU A 224 -36.16 11.30 -3.98
C LEU A 224 -36.59 12.04 -5.25
N VAL A 225 -35.98 11.74 -6.40
CA VAL A 225 -36.37 12.33 -7.68
C VAL A 225 -37.78 11.90 -8.07
N LEU A 226 -38.09 10.61 -7.98
CA LEU A 226 -39.44 10.09 -8.25
C LEU A 226 -40.47 10.67 -7.27
N TYR A 227 -40.13 10.79 -5.99
CA TYR A 227 -40.99 11.42 -4.99
C TYR A 227 -41.25 12.89 -5.32
N LYS A 228 -40.22 13.64 -5.72
CA LYS A 228 -40.39 15.04 -6.15
C LYS A 228 -41.25 15.18 -7.39
N ILE A 229 -41.07 14.30 -8.38
CA ILE A 229 -41.87 14.29 -9.60
C ILE A 229 -43.33 13.96 -9.26
N ALA A 230 -43.57 12.87 -8.53
CA ALA A 230 -44.91 12.43 -8.12
C ALA A 230 -45.63 13.48 -7.27
N TRP A 231 -44.92 14.12 -6.33
CA TRP A 231 -45.48 15.17 -5.48
C TRP A 231 -45.76 16.46 -6.26
N SER A 232 -44.88 16.85 -7.19
CA SER A 232 -45.13 17.99 -8.08
C SER A 232 -46.32 17.74 -9.00
N GLU A 233 -46.47 16.53 -9.52
CA GLU A 233 -47.58 16.14 -10.38
C GLU A 233 -48.91 16.10 -9.59
N SER A 234 -48.90 15.54 -8.38
CA SER A 234 -50.09 15.52 -7.52
C SER A 234 -50.55 16.93 -7.15
N MET A 235 -49.64 17.82 -6.76
CA MET A 235 -49.96 19.22 -6.45
C MET A 235 -50.54 19.97 -7.67
N GLY A 236 -50.05 19.69 -8.88
CA GLY A 236 -50.61 20.25 -10.11
C GLY A 236 -52.03 19.77 -10.39
N ARG A 237 -52.28 18.45 -10.23
CA ARG A 237 -53.61 17.87 -10.38
C ARG A 237 -54.59 18.43 -9.36
N ASP A 238 -54.18 18.55 -8.09
CA ASP A 238 -55.01 19.10 -7.02
C ASP A 238 -55.38 20.57 -7.27
N CYS A 239 -54.44 21.38 -7.79
CA CYS A 239 -54.71 22.76 -8.18
C CYS A 239 -55.73 22.86 -9.32
N SER A 240 -55.60 22.00 -10.35
CA SER A 240 -56.55 21.96 -11.48
C SER A 240 -57.95 21.52 -11.03
N ALA A 241 -58.04 20.52 -10.16
CA ALA A 241 -59.29 20.04 -9.59
C ALA A 241 -59.94 21.10 -8.69
N TYR A 242 -59.15 21.82 -7.89
CA TYR A 242 -59.63 22.92 -7.07
C TYR A 242 -60.13 24.11 -7.91
N CYS A 243 -59.41 24.50 -8.97
CA CYS A 243 -59.87 25.53 -9.91
C CYS A 243 -61.18 25.14 -10.60
N ALA A 244 -61.28 23.90 -11.09
CA ALA A 244 -62.49 23.41 -11.75
C ALA A 244 -63.68 23.40 -10.79
N LYS A 245 -63.49 22.94 -9.55
CA LYS A 245 -64.53 22.96 -8.51
C LYS A 245 -64.97 24.40 -8.20
N LYS A 246 -64.02 25.31 -7.98
CA LYS A 246 -64.32 26.72 -7.68
C LYS A 246 -65.05 27.42 -8.82
N TYR A 247 -64.72 27.10 -10.08
CA TYR A 247 -65.42 27.60 -11.25
C TYR A 247 -66.86 27.05 -11.33
N ALA A 248 -67.05 25.75 -11.11
CA ALA A 248 -68.37 25.13 -11.06
C ALA A 248 -69.26 25.73 -9.96
N ASP A 249 -68.72 25.92 -8.76
CA ASP A 249 -69.43 26.58 -7.65
C ASP A 249 -69.79 28.04 -7.99
N HIS A 250 -68.89 28.79 -8.66
CA HIS A 250 -69.17 30.14 -9.11
C HIS A 250 -70.26 30.18 -10.20
N LEU A 251 -70.20 29.28 -11.18
CA LEU A 251 -71.19 29.16 -12.25
C LEU A 251 -72.58 28.87 -11.67
N HIS A 252 -72.69 27.89 -10.77
CA HIS A 252 -73.96 27.56 -10.12
C HIS A 252 -74.50 28.71 -9.27
N LYS A 253 -73.62 29.44 -8.56
CA LYS A 253 -74.05 30.55 -7.69
C LYS A 253 -74.53 31.78 -8.46
N PHE A 254 -73.91 32.11 -9.59
CA PHE A 254 -74.15 33.37 -10.31
C PHE A 254 -74.94 33.22 -11.60
N HIS A 255 -74.92 32.06 -12.26
CA HIS A 255 -75.57 31.85 -13.56
C HIS A 255 -76.83 30.97 -13.49
N GLU A 256 -76.95 30.06 -12.53
CA GLU A 256 -78.14 29.19 -12.43
C GLU A 256 -79.38 29.93 -11.89
N ASN A 257 -79.18 30.95 -11.06
CA ASN A 257 -80.28 31.79 -10.56
C ASN A 257 -80.65 32.96 -11.49
N GLY A 258 -79.89 33.18 -12.58
CA GLY A 258 -80.11 34.29 -13.51
C GLY A 258 -80.94 33.94 -14.75
N ASP A 259 -81.01 32.65 -15.12
CA ASP A 259 -81.60 32.23 -16.41
C ASP A 259 -82.98 31.56 -16.28
N ASN A 260 -83.53 31.47 -15.07
CA ASN A 260 -84.92 31.04 -14.84
C ASN A 260 -85.93 32.19 -15.02
N GLY A 261 -85.54 33.29 -15.66
CA GLY A 261 -86.30 34.53 -15.70
C GLY A 261 -87.03 34.87 -17.01
N ASN A 262 -86.51 34.53 -18.20
CA ASN A 262 -87.02 35.14 -19.45
C ASN A 262 -86.98 34.22 -20.70
N ILE A 263 -87.52 33.01 -20.62
CA ILE A 263 -87.77 32.19 -21.83
C ILE A 263 -89.27 31.91 -22.08
N TRP A 264 -90.18 32.41 -21.22
CA TRP A 264 -91.63 32.31 -21.45
C TRP A 264 -92.42 33.54 -21.03
N LYS A 265 -92.19 34.69 -21.66
CA LYS A 265 -93.20 35.75 -21.84
C LYS A 265 -92.77 36.82 -22.83
#